data_AF-A0A4P6QAM3-F1
#
_entry.id   AF-A0A4P6QAM3-F1
#
_cell.length_a   1.000
_cell.length_b   1.000
_cell.length_c   1.000
_cell.angle_alpha   90.00
_cell.angle_beta   90.00
_cell.angle_gamma   90.00
#
_symmetry.space_group_name_H-M   'P 1'
#
loop_
_entity.id
_entity.type
_entity.pdbx_description
1 polymer ?
#
loop_
_entity_poly.entity_id
_entity_poly.type
_entity_poly.pdbx_seq_one_letter_code
_entity_poly.pdbx_strand_id
1 'polypeptide(L)'
;MTAREDTGPMNRSHQRLSPERIRAQEFSRTSLGRRGYNEEEVRGFIGRVAEDIAASDAEKASLRAEIDRLRRRYREQNNSAAATEGPPADAVNLLSAAQQQADAYVAQAQEYCRQLTDQARQQADDILVEARDQAGAAAEEAARGYRARSGSSYDADLEEMERRVAWIQTFCRAVQIQMQAASDAFSKEIARLSDFSAETAARDDGDAGAGQARHGRRQEPQPHGGIGPEADAVYQQRHGAPAGQERRSGAEGTTYAAWPQH
;
A
#
# COMPACT_ATOMS: atom_id res chain seq x y z
N MET A 1 -28.52 44.24 10.97
CA MET A 1 -28.49 42.88 11.53
C MET A 1 -27.33 42.13 10.90
N THR A 2 -26.19 42.09 11.58
CA THR A 2 -25.04 41.25 11.23
C THR A 2 -24.43 40.80 12.56
N ALA A 3 -24.77 39.58 12.96
CA ALA A 3 -24.18 38.92 14.11
C ALA A 3 -22.72 38.62 13.77
N ARG A 4 -21.81 39.22 14.53
CA ARG A 4 -20.39 38.90 14.47
C ARG A 4 -20.16 37.73 15.41
N GLU A 5 -20.02 36.55 14.84
CA GLU A 5 -19.57 35.34 15.54
C GLU A 5 -18.16 35.61 16.06
N ASP A 6 -18.03 35.74 17.38
CA ASP A 6 -16.76 35.72 18.08
C ASP A 6 -16.51 34.28 18.55
N THR A 7 -16.02 33.44 17.65
CA THR A 7 -15.48 32.13 17.99
C THR A 7 -14.11 32.32 18.64
N GLY A 8 -14.11 32.57 19.95
CA GLY A 8 -12.90 32.55 20.76
C GLY A 8 -12.19 31.19 20.67
N PRO A 9 -10.84 31.15 20.61
CA PRO A 9 -10.11 29.93 20.34
C PRO A 9 -10.27 28.94 21.49
N MET A 10 -10.79 27.75 21.19
CA MET A 10 -10.79 26.57 22.06
C MET A 10 -9.36 26.03 22.25
N ASN A 11 -8.45 26.84 22.79
CA ASN A 11 -7.17 26.36 23.28
C ASN A 11 -7.35 25.87 24.72
N ARG A 12 -8.11 24.78 24.89
CA ARG A 12 -7.92 23.89 26.05
C ARG A 12 -6.66 23.08 25.79
N SER A 13 -5.52 23.77 25.71
CA SER A 13 -4.25 23.14 25.97
C SER A 13 -4.41 22.48 27.34
N HIS A 14 -4.47 21.16 27.36
CA HIS A 14 -4.47 20.37 28.59
C HIS A 14 -3.31 20.91 29.43
N GLN A 15 -3.65 21.73 30.41
CA GLN A 15 -2.66 22.40 31.23
C GLN A 15 -1.93 21.27 31.95
N ARG A 16 -0.66 21.07 31.59
CA ARG A 16 0.12 19.90 32.02
C ARG A 16 -0.01 19.76 33.54
N LEU A 17 -0.45 18.58 33.98
CA LEU A 17 -0.59 18.25 35.38
C LEU A 17 0.81 18.07 35.97
N SER A 18 1.25 18.99 36.83
CA SER A 18 2.47 18.80 37.62
C SER A 18 2.17 17.97 38.86
N PRO A 19 3.14 17.20 39.39
CA PRO A 19 2.97 16.43 40.62
C PRO A 19 2.40 17.26 41.79
N GLU A 20 2.91 18.48 41.97
CA GLU A 20 2.45 19.41 43.00
C GLU A 20 0.99 19.84 42.79
N ARG A 21 0.60 20.08 41.55
CA ARG A 21 -0.77 20.47 41.21
C ARG A 21 -1.76 19.34 41.43
N ILE A 22 -1.36 18.10 41.16
CA ILE A 22 -2.17 16.91 41.43
C ILE A 22 -2.38 16.75 42.92
N ARG A 23 -1.33 16.92 43.73
CA ARG A 23 -1.43 16.89 45.21
C ARG A 23 -2.34 17.99 45.77
N ALA A 24 -2.37 19.16 45.12
CA ALA A 24 -3.22 20.28 45.49
C ALA A 24 -4.65 20.22 44.90
N GLN A 25 -4.99 19.17 44.15
CA GLN A 25 -6.31 19.05 43.53
C GLN A 25 -7.38 18.76 44.59
N GLU A 26 -8.32 19.68 44.73
CA GLU A 26 -9.51 19.48 45.57
C GLU A 26 -10.68 18.96 44.73
N PHE A 27 -11.44 18.03 45.30
CA PHE A 27 -12.69 17.52 44.73
C PHE A 27 -13.87 18.01 45.56
N SER A 28 -14.94 18.45 44.90
CA SER A 28 -16.16 18.88 45.58
C SER A 28 -16.86 17.69 46.24
N ARG A 29 -17.37 17.89 47.46
CA ARG A 29 -18.15 16.88 48.17
C ARG A 29 -19.49 16.66 47.46
N THR A 30 -19.94 15.42 47.43
CA THR A 30 -21.23 15.06 46.84
C THR A 30 -22.39 15.74 47.61
N SER A 31 -23.40 16.23 46.88
CA SER A 31 -24.61 16.79 47.48
C SER A 31 -25.35 15.75 48.34
N LEU A 32 -25.97 16.22 49.43
CA LEU A 32 -26.63 15.39 50.45
C LEU A 32 -27.48 14.28 49.80
N GLY A 33 -27.20 13.02 50.16
CA GLY A 33 -28.00 11.85 49.77
C GLY A 33 -27.43 10.97 48.64
N ARG A 34 -26.28 11.32 48.05
CA ARG A 34 -25.56 10.46 47.09
C ARG A 34 -24.25 9.94 47.70
N ARG A 35 -23.95 8.66 47.46
CA ARG A 35 -22.73 8.00 47.96
C ARG A 35 -21.53 8.49 47.15
N GLY A 36 -20.61 9.22 47.79
CA GLY A 36 -19.36 9.70 47.19
C GLY A 36 -18.22 8.70 47.33
N TYR A 37 -17.09 8.97 46.68
CA TYR A 37 -15.85 8.23 46.89
C TYR A 37 -15.29 8.47 48.30
N ASN A 38 -14.58 7.48 48.85
CA ASN A 38 -13.88 7.62 50.12
C ASN A 38 -12.73 8.63 49.96
N GLU A 39 -12.75 9.70 50.75
CA GLU A 39 -11.78 10.80 50.67
C GLU A 39 -10.34 10.32 50.91
N GLU A 40 -10.14 9.36 51.82
CA GLU A 40 -8.82 8.81 52.14
C GLU A 40 -8.26 7.97 50.99
N GLU A 41 -9.09 7.13 50.37
CA GLU A 41 -8.69 6.32 49.21
C GLU A 41 -8.37 7.19 48.00
N VAL A 42 -9.18 8.22 47.76
CA VAL A 42 -8.95 9.20 46.69
C VAL A 42 -7.64 9.96 46.95
N ARG A 43 -7.40 10.41 48.19
CA ARG A 43 -6.15 11.11 48.56
C ARG A 43 -4.93 10.21 48.40
N GLY A 44 -5.02 8.94 48.77
CA GLY A 44 -3.96 7.95 48.54
C GLY A 44 -3.71 7.66 47.05
N PHE A 45 -4.77 7.63 46.24
CA PHE A 45 -4.64 7.48 44.79
C PHE A 45 -3.96 8.71 44.14
N ILE A 46 -4.36 9.92 44.51
CA ILE A 46 -3.72 11.17 44.07
C ILE A 46 -2.22 11.18 44.40
N GLY A 47 -1.85 10.73 45.61
CA GLY A 47 -0.46 10.64 46.04
C GLY A 47 0.38 9.75 45.11
N ARG A 48 -0.10 8.54 44.83
CA ARG A 48 0.55 7.59 43.90
C ARG A 48 0.66 8.15 42.48
N VAL A 49 -0.42 8.74 41.95
CA VAL A 49 -0.40 9.34 40.61
C VAL A 49 0.60 10.50 40.53
N ALA A 50 0.71 11.32 41.58
CA ALA A 50 1.69 12.39 41.63
C ALA A 50 3.14 11.86 41.67
N GLU A 51 3.39 10.76 42.39
CA GLU A 51 4.69 10.09 42.42
C GLU A 51 5.07 9.48 41.07
N ASP A 52 4.14 8.78 40.42
CA ASP A 52 4.36 8.20 39.09
C ASP A 52 4.65 9.26 38.04
N ILE A 53 3.95 10.40 38.09
CA ILE A 53 4.20 11.52 37.18
C ILE A 53 5.55 12.18 37.47
N ALA A 54 5.93 12.33 38.74
CA ALA A 54 7.25 12.84 39.11
C ALA A 54 8.37 11.92 38.61
N ALA A 55 8.20 10.60 38.74
CA ALA A 55 9.14 9.61 38.22
C ALA A 55 9.24 9.68 36.69
N SER A 56 8.11 9.75 35.99
CA SER A 56 8.07 9.88 34.52
C SER A 56 8.72 11.18 34.03
N ASP A 57 8.53 12.29 34.75
CA ASP A 57 9.16 13.56 34.39
C ASP A 57 10.68 13.54 34.62
N ALA A 58 11.16 12.88 35.67
CA ALA A 58 12.59 12.66 35.91
C ALA A 58 13.23 11.78 34.82
N GLU A 59 12.55 10.71 34.40
CA GLU A 59 12.99 9.85 33.29
C GLU A 59 12.99 10.61 31.95
N LYS A 60 11.95 11.41 31.67
CA LYS A 60 11.95 12.28 30.47
C LYS A 60 13.09 13.29 30.51
N ALA A 61 13.42 13.84 31.68
CA ALA A 61 14.53 14.77 31.82
C ALA A 61 15.88 14.08 31.58
N SER A 62 16.08 12.86 32.10
CA SER A 62 17.30 12.09 31.86
C SER A 62 17.44 11.68 30.40
N LEU A 63 16.36 11.22 29.76
CA LEU A 63 16.34 10.89 28.34
C LEU A 63 16.65 12.12 27.47
N ARG A 64 16.12 13.30 27.82
CA ARG A 64 16.43 14.56 27.12
C ARG A 64 17.89 14.95 27.29
N ALA A 65 18.44 14.83 28.50
CA ALA A 65 19.84 15.09 28.75
C ALA A 65 20.75 14.13 27.96
N GLU A 66 20.36 12.87 27.83
CA GLU A 66 21.11 11.89 27.03
C GLU A 66 20.99 12.15 25.53
N ILE A 67 19.81 12.54 25.03
CA ILE A 67 19.64 13.01 23.64
C ILE A 67 20.55 14.20 23.36
N ASP A 68 20.60 15.19 24.26
CA ASP A 68 21.43 16.37 24.08
C ASP A 68 22.93 16.04 24.15
N ARG A 69 23.31 15.11 25.02
CA ARG A 69 24.68 14.56 25.09
C ARG A 69 25.06 13.83 23.81
N LEU A 70 24.20 12.95 23.30
CA LEU A 70 24.43 12.21 22.06
C LEU A 70 24.52 13.16 20.86
N ARG A 71 23.60 14.12 20.76
CA ARG A 71 23.65 15.17 19.72
C ARG A 71 24.95 15.97 19.78
N ARG A 72 25.42 16.31 20.98
CA ARG A 72 26.71 17.00 21.15
C ARG A 72 27.87 16.12 20.68
N ARG A 73 27.89 14.85 21.09
CA ARG A 73 28.90 13.88 20.66
C ARG A 73 28.93 13.73 19.14
N TYR A 74 27.78 13.62 18.48
CA TYR A 74 27.70 13.54 17.03
C TYR A 74 28.18 14.82 16.35
N ARG A 75 27.84 16.00 16.88
CA ARG A 75 28.35 17.27 16.35
C ARG A 75 29.85 17.40 16.51
N GLU A 76 30.40 17.03 17.66
CA GLU A 76 31.84 17.04 17.91
C GLU A 76 32.56 16.04 17.00
N GLN A 77 32.03 14.82 16.85
CA GLN A 77 32.59 13.80 15.97
C GLN A 77 32.52 14.22 14.49
N ASN A 78 31.44 14.86 14.06
CA ASN A 78 31.28 15.38 12.70
C ASN A 78 32.16 16.63 12.46
N ASN A 79 32.35 17.50 13.46
CA ASN A 79 33.28 18.63 13.38
C ASN A 79 34.74 18.18 13.41
N SER A 80 35.10 17.14 14.17
CA SER A 80 36.46 16.60 14.20
C SER A 80 36.80 15.87 12.91
N ALA A 81 35.83 15.19 12.29
CA ALA A 81 35.96 14.65 10.93
C ALA A 81 36.09 15.79 9.89
N ALA A 82 35.21 16.79 9.95
CA ALA A 82 35.22 17.95 9.04
C ALA A 82 36.46 18.87 9.18
N ALA A 83 37.11 18.89 10.35
CA ALA A 83 38.34 19.64 10.60
C ALA A 83 39.61 18.94 10.09
N THR A 84 39.53 17.65 9.75
CA THR A 84 40.66 16.87 9.22
C THR A 84 40.50 16.57 7.73
N GLU A 85 39.28 16.41 7.24
CA GLU A 85 38.94 16.30 5.82
C GLU A 85 37.62 17.04 5.57
N GLY A 86 37.53 17.88 4.54
CA GLY A 86 36.27 18.57 4.16
C GLY A 86 35.11 17.59 3.89
N PRO A 87 33.87 18.07 3.69
CA PRO A 87 32.70 17.19 3.51
C PRO A 87 33.00 16.13 2.43
N PRO A 88 32.91 14.82 2.76
CA PRO A 88 33.49 13.79 1.93
C PRO A 88 32.70 13.71 0.63
N ALA A 89 33.37 13.91 -0.50
CA ALA A 89 32.78 13.80 -1.83
C ALA A 89 32.04 12.45 -2.02
N ASP A 90 32.45 11.41 -1.29
CA ASP A 90 31.78 10.10 -1.23
C ASP A 90 30.36 10.15 -0.66
N ALA A 91 30.09 10.97 0.35
CA ALA A 91 28.73 11.11 0.89
C ALA A 91 27.80 11.81 -0.11
N VAL A 92 28.33 12.79 -0.87
CA VAL A 92 27.59 13.48 -1.92
C VAL A 92 27.33 12.55 -3.11
N ASN A 93 28.31 11.72 -3.49
CA ASN A 93 28.15 10.70 -4.52
C ASN A 93 27.12 9.63 -4.13
N LEU A 94 27.14 9.16 -2.87
CA LEU A 94 26.16 8.20 -2.36
C LEU A 94 24.75 8.81 -2.31
N LEU A 95 24.60 10.06 -1.87
CA LEU A 95 23.32 10.75 -1.88
C LEU A 95 22.80 10.97 -3.31
N SER A 96 23.69 11.32 -4.24
CA SER A 96 23.33 11.50 -5.66
C SER A 96 22.88 10.18 -6.29
N ALA A 97 23.57 9.08 -5.99
CA ALA A 97 23.18 7.73 -6.42
C ALA A 97 21.84 7.28 -5.80
N ALA A 98 21.64 7.53 -4.50
CA ALA A 98 20.38 7.23 -3.82
C ALA A 98 19.22 8.07 -4.38
N GLN A 99 19.45 9.34 -4.70
CA GLN A 99 18.46 10.22 -5.31
C GLN A 99 18.08 9.75 -6.71
N GLN A 100 19.06 9.39 -7.55
CA GLN A 100 18.81 8.82 -8.87
C GLN A 100 18.01 7.51 -8.78
N GLN A 101 18.33 6.67 -7.80
CA GLN A 101 17.58 5.44 -7.53
C GLN A 101 16.15 5.74 -7.09
N ALA A 102 15.94 6.71 -6.21
CA ALA A 102 14.61 7.14 -5.78
C ALA A 102 13.80 7.70 -6.97
N ASP A 103 14.40 8.53 -7.82
CA ASP A 103 13.76 9.07 -9.01
C ASP A 103 13.38 7.97 -10.00
N ALA A 104 14.22 6.93 -10.16
CA ALA A 104 13.92 5.75 -10.96
C ALA A 104 12.74 4.94 -10.40
N TYR A 105 12.68 4.73 -9.08
CA TYR A 105 11.52 4.08 -8.45
C TYR A 105 10.24 4.90 -8.61
N VAL A 106 10.30 6.22 -8.50
CA VAL A 106 9.14 7.09 -8.74
C VAL A 106 8.67 6.97 -10.19
N ALA A 107 9.59 6.99 -11.16
CA ALA A 107 9.25 6.82 -12.57
C ALA A 107 8.61 5.44 -12.85
N GLN A 108 9.17 4.37 -12.27
CA GLN A 108 8.63 3.01 -12.39
C GLN A 108 7.25 2.89 -11.75
N ALA A 109 7.06 3.44 -10.55
CA ALA A 109 5.78 3.44 -9.86
C ALA A 109 4.71 4.21 -10.65
N GLN A 110 5.07 5.37 -11.20
CA GLN A 110 4.15 6.16 -12.03
C GLN A 110 3.74 5.40 -13.30
N GLU A 111 4.67 4.74 -13.98
CA GLU A 111 4.38 3.93 -15.16
C GLU A 111 3.47 2.75 -14.83
N TYR A 112 3.79 2.03 -13.74
CA TYR A 112 2.95 0.94 -13.25
C TYR A 112 1.53 1.40 -12.90
N CYS A 113 1.37 2.54 -12.23
CA CYS A 113 0.05 3.11 -11.93
C CYS A 113 -0.75 3.48 -13.18
N ARG A 114 -0.09 3.99 -14.23
CA ARG A 114 -0.74 4.27 -15.52
C ARG A 114 -1.23 2.97 -16.15
N GLN A 115 -0.36 1.97 -16.24
CA GLN A 115 -0.70 0.66 -16.80
C GLN A 115 -1.86 0.01 -16.04
N LEU A 116 -1.83 0.03 -14.71
CA LEU A 116 -2.91 -0.50 -13.87
C LEU A 116 -4.24 0.22 -14.12
N THR A 117 -4.21 1.55 -14.29
CA THR A 117 -5.41 2.34 -14.59
C THR A 117 -5.99 2.00 -15.96
N ASP A 118 -5.13 1.82 -16.96
CA ASP A 118 -5.56 1.47 -18.32
C ASP A 118 -6.11 0.04 -18.38
N GLN A 119 -5.48 -0.90 -17.67
CA GLN A 119 -5.98 -2.27 -17.52
C GLN A 119 -7.35 -2.30 -16.82
N ALA A 120 -7.52 -1.54 -15.73
CA ALA A 120 -8.78 -1.46 -15.01
C ALA A 120 -9.90 -0.86 -15.89
N ARG A 121 -9.58 0.13 -16.72
CA ARG A 121 -10.54 0.71 -17.69
C ARG A 121 -10.94 -0.30 -18.75
N GLN A 122 -9.97 -0.98 -19.36
CA GLN A 122 -10.25 -2.00 -20.36
C GLN A 122 -11.14 -3.11 -19.79
N GLN A 123 -10.82 -3.59 -18.59
CA GLN A 123 -11.61 -4.61 -17.91
C GLN A 123 -13.04 -4.13 -17.61
N ALA A 124 -13.22 -2.88 -17.19
CA ALA A 124 -14.55 -2.32 -16.97
C ALA A 124 -15.36 -2.25 -18.26
N ASP A 125 -14.74 -1.83 -19.36
CA ASP A 125 -15.39 -1.77 -20.67
C ASP A 125 -15.81 -3.17 -21.15
N ASP A 126 -14.92 -4.16 -21.02
CA ASP A 126 -15.22 -5.55 -21.39
C ASP A 126 -16.41 -6.11 -20.59
N ILE A 127 -16.45 -5.84 -19.27
CA ILE A 127 -17.56 -6.24 -18.39
C ILE A 127 -18.88 -5.58 -18.84
N LEU A 128 -18.85 -4.30 -19.21
CA LEU A 128 -20.05 -3.58 -19.63
C LEU A 128 -20.58 -4.09 -20.97
N VAL A 129 -19.69 -4.43 -21.91
CA VAL A 129 -20.06 -5.06 -23.18
C VAL A 129 -20.69 -6.42 -22.93
N GLU A 130 -20.04 -7.27 -22.14
CA GLU A 130 -20.56 -8.60 -21.82
C GLU A 130 -21.93 -8.52 -21.11
N ALA A 131 -22.07 -7.64 -20.12
CA ALA A 131 -23.33 -7.46 -19.39
C ALA A 131 -24.45 -6.96 -20.32
N ARG A 132 -24.13 -6.10 -21.30
CA ARG A 132 -25.09 -5.61 -22.29
C ARG A 132 -25.55 -6.73 -23.22
N ASP A 133 -24.63 -7.57 -23.68
CA ASP A 133 -24.94 -8.71 -24.57
C ASP A 133 -25.82 -9.74 -23.85
N GLN A 134 -25.46 -10.10 -22.62
CA GLN A 134 -26.26 -11.01 -21.78
C GLN A 134 -27.65 -10.44 -21.50
N ALA A 135 -27.74 -9.15 -21.16
CA ALA A 135 -29.02 -8.49 -20.92
C ALA A 135 -29.88 -8.42 -22.19
N GLY A 136 -29.28 -8.20 -23.36
CA GLY A 136 -29.95 -8.24 -24.66
C GLY A 136 -30.56 -9.62 -24.94
N ALA A 137 -29.76 -10.68 -24.77
CA ALA A 137 -30.23 -12.05 -24.97
C ALA A 137 -31.39 -12.41 -24.02
N ALA A 138 -31.30 -12.04 -22.74
CA ALA A 138 -32.35 -12.27 -21.76
C ALA A 138 -33.64 -11.50 -22.07
N ALA A 139 -33.50 -10.27 -22.56
CA ALA A 139 -34.63 -9.44 -22.98
C ALA A 139 -35.37 -10.04 -24.17
N GLU A 140 -34.64 -10.56 -25.16
CA GLU A 140 -35.23 -11.25 -26.32
C GLU A 140 -35.87 -12.58 -25.94
N GLU A 141 -35.29 -13.32 -24.98
CA GLU A 141 -35.88 -14.54 -24.43
C GLU A 141 -37.20 -14.22 -23.71
N ALA A 142 -37.23 -13.19 -22.87
CA ALA A 142 -38.45 -12.74 -22.19
C ALA A 142 -39.54 -12.36 -23.19
N ALA A 143 -39.19 -11.59 -24.23
CA ALA A 143 -40.11 -11.22 -25.31
C ALA A 143 -40.66 -12.45 -26.05
N ARG A 144 -39.80 -13.44 -26.38
CA ARG A 144 -40.23 -14.70 -27.00
C ARG A 144 -41.17 -15.49 -26.09
N GLY A 145 -40.84 -15.56 -24.79
CA GLY A 145 -41.66 -16.20 -23.78
C GLY A 145 -43.03 -15.53 -23.65
N TYR A 146 -43.09 -14.20 -23.63
CA TYR A 146 -44.34 -13.45 -23.60
C TYR A 146 -45.22 -13.79 -24.80
N ARG A 147 -44.69 -13.68 -26.02
CA ARG A 147 -45.45 -13.99 -27.25
C ARG A 147 -46.01 -15.41 -27.25
N ALA A 148 -45.22 -16.39 -26.76
CA ALA A 148 -45.66 -17.77 -26.65
C ALA A 148 -46.82 -17.96 -25.65
N ARG A 149 -46.85 -17.21 -24.55
CA ARG A 149 -47.90 -17.28 -23.52
C ARG A 149 -49.16 -16.49 -23.89
N SER A 150 -49.00 -15.34 -24.53
CA SER A 150 -50.10 -14.40 -24.79
C SER A 150 -51.02 -14.84 -25.92
N GLY A 151 -50.51 -15.62 -26.89
CA GLY A 151 -51.34 -16.16 -27.97
C GLY A 151 -52.15 -15.08 -28.69
N SER A 152 -53.49 -15.16 -28.61
CA SER A 152 -54.41 -14.17 -29.20
C SER A 152 -54.60 -12.89 -28.36
N SER A 153 -54.19 -12.88 -27.09
CA SER A 153 -54.27 -11.74 -26.16
C SER A 153 -52.96 -10.94 -26.12
N TYR A 154 -52.31 -10.80 -27.28
CA TYR A 154 -51.04 -10.11 -27.42
C TYR A 154 -51.18 -8.61 -27.16
N ASP A 155 -50.33 -8.06 -26.30
CA ASP A 155 -50.16 -6.63 -26.09
C ASP A 155 -48.68 -6.25 -26.26
N ALA A 156 -48.41 -5.35 -27.21
CA ALA A 156 -47.06 -4.90 -27.54
C ALA A 156 -46.42 -4.09 -26.41
N ASP A 157 -47.22 -3.31 -25.67
CA ASP A 157 -46.70 -2.49 -24.57
C ASP A 157 -46.26 -3.38 -23.41
N LEU A 158 -47.02 -4.44 -23.12
CA LEU A 158 -46.68 -5.40 -22.06
C LEU A 158 -45.45 -6.24 -22.43
N GLU A 159 -45.29 -6.63 -23.69
CA GLU A 159 -44.06 -7.29 -24.18
C GLU A 159 -42.81 -6.42 -23.97
N GLU A 160 -42.90 -5.13 -24.33
CA GLU A 160 -41.79 -4.19 -24.18
C GLU A 160 -41.44 -3.96 -22.70
N MET A 161 -42.43 -3.94 -21.80
CA MET A 161 -42.18 -3.85 -20.36
C MET A 161 -41.49 -5.10 -19.82
N GLU A 162 -41.95 -6.31 -20.17
CA GLU A 162 -41.27 -7.55 -19.76
C GLU A 162 -39.84 -7.61 -20.28
N ARG A 163 -39.61 -7.18 -21.53
CA ARG A 163 -38.29 -7.08 -22.15
C ARG A 163 -37.37 -6.14 -21.35
N ARG A 164 -37.84 -4.94 -20.99
CA ARG A 164 -37.06 -3.97 -20.21
C ARG A 164 -36.75 -4.47 -18.80
N VAL A 165 -37.71 -5.09 -18.13
CA VAL A 165 -37.50 -5.65 -16.78
C VAL A 165 -36.44 -6.76 -16.83
N ALA A 166 -36.54 -7.68 -17.78
CA ALA A 166 -35.56 -8.75 -17.96
C ALA A 166 -34.16 -8.19 -18.28
N TRP A 167 -34.09 -7.16 -19.13
CA TRP A 167 -32.83 -6.48 -19.45
C TRP A 167 -32.17 -5.87 -18.21
N ILE A 168 -32.90 -5.04 -17.45
CA ILE A 168 -32.36 -4.35 -16.26
C ILE A 168 -31.91 -5.36 -15.21
N GLN A 169 -32.73 -6.38 -14.92
CA GLN A 169 -32.40 -7.39 -13.91
C GLN A 169 -31.13 -8.17 -14.29
N THR A 170 -31.00 -8.54 -15.56
CA THR A 170 -29.85 -9.31 -16.04
C THR A 170 -28.59 -8.46 -16.05
N PHE A 171 -28.67 -7.23 -16.54
CA PHE A 171 -27.56 -6.28 -16.55
C PHE A 171 -27.05 -6.00 -15.12
N CYS A 172 -27.96 -5.65 -14.21
CA CYS A 172 -27.60 -5.37 -12.81
C CYS A 172 -26.97 -6.60 -12.13
N ARG A 173 -27.50 -7.79 -12.39
CA ARG A 173 -26.94 -9.04 -11.85
C ARG A 173 -25.54 -9.33 -12.39
N ALA A 174 -25.32 -9.18 -13.69
CA ALA A 174 -24.01 -9.40 -14.30
C ALA A 174 -22.95 -8.43 -13.73
N VAL A 175 -23.27 -7.14 -13.65
CA VAL A 175 -22.38 -6.14 -13.06
C VAL A 175 -22.13 -6.41 -11.57
N GLN A 176 -23.15 -6.81 -10.81
CA GLN A 176 -22.99 -7.12 -9.39
C GLN A 176 -22.06 -8.32 -9.15
N ILE A 177 -22.20 -9.40 -9.92
CA ILE A 177 -21.32 -10.58 -9.84
C ILE A 177 -19.87 -10.17 -10.13
N GLN A 178 -19.64 -9.34 -11.15
CA GLN A 178 -18.30 -8.88 -11.50
C GLN A 178 -17.70 -7.97 -10.44
N MET A 179 -18.48 -7.06 -9.86
CA MET A 179 -18.02 -6.19 -8.77
C MET A 179 -17.61 -7.00 -7.52
N GLN A 180 -18.37 -8.06 -7.21
CA GLN A 180 -18.03 -8.98 -6.11
C GLN A 180 -16.74 -9.76 -6.41
N ALA A 181 -16.61 -10.30 -7.63
CA ALA A 181 -15.41 -11.00 -8.05
C ALA A 181 -14.16 -10.10 -8.03
N ALA A 182 -14.29 -8.84 -8.47
CA ALA A 182 -13.22 -7.86 -8.40
C ALA A 182 -12.83 -7.53 -6.95
N SER A 183 -13.81 -7.30 -6.06
CA SER A 183 -13.57 -7.07 -4.64
C SER A 183 -12.85 -8.25 -3.96
N ASP A 184 -13.24 -9.48 -4.29
CA ASP A 184 -12.59 -10.69 -3.78
C ASP A 184 -11.16 -10.84 -4.30
N ALA A 185 -10.91 -10.49 -5.57
CA ALA A 185 -9.58 -10.50 -6.16
C ALA A 185 -8.66 -9.48 -5.46
N PHE A 186 -9.13 -8.24 -5.26
CA PHE A 186 -8.38 -7.22 -4.52
C PHE A 186 -8.11 -7.64 -3.07
N SER A 187 -9.09 -8.23 -2.38
CA SER A 187 -8.91 -8.71 -1.01
C SER A 187 -7.85 -9.82 -0.93
N LYS A 188 -7.82 -10.74 -1.90
CA LYS A 188 -6.78 -11.78 -2.00
C LYS A 188 -5.39 -11.23 -2.29
N GLU A 189 -5.30 -10.15 -3.04
CA GLU A 189 -4.02 -9.51 -3.35
C GLU A 189 -3.47 -8.73 -2.15
N ILE A 190 -4.34 -8.03 -1.41
CA ILE A 190 -3.98 -7.40 -0.12
C ILE A 190 -3.49 -8.45 0.88
N ALA A 191 -4.17 -9.60 0.98
CA ALA A 191 -3.73 -10.70 1.84
C ALA A 191 -2.34 -11.21 1.42
N ARG A 192 -2.09 -11.42 0.12
CA ARG A 192 -0.78 -11.83 -0.39
C ARG A 192 0.34 -10.84 -0.07
N LEU A 193 0.07 -9.53 -0.17
CA LEU A 193 1.05 -8.49 0.18
C LEU A 193 1.33 -8.45 1.69
N SER A 194 0.30 -8.65 2.52
CA SER A 194 0.44 -8.76 3.97
C SER A 194 1.32 -9.95 4.36
N ASP A 195 1.11 -11.11 3.73
CA ASP A 195 1.91 -12.31 3.99
C ASP A 195 3.38 -12.13 3.56
N PHE A 196 3.63 -11.49 2.42
CA PHE A 196 4.99 -11.17 1.97
C PHE A 196 5.69 -10.18 2.91
N SER A 197 4.97 -9.18 3.41
CA SER A 197 5.51 -8.25 4.41
C SER A 197 5.82 -8.93 5.75
N ALA A 198 5.02 -9.91 6.16
CA ALA A 198 5.26 -10.67 7.39
C ALA A 198 6.47 -11.62 7.23
N GLU A 199 6.63 -12.26 6.07
CA GLU A 199 7.73 -13.18 5.83
C GLU A 199 9.09 -12.47 5.61
N THR A 200 9.07 -11.24 5.07
CA THR A 200 10.27 -10.39 5.02
C THR A 200 10.69 -9.91 6.40
N ALA A 201 9.74 -9.52 7.27
CA ALA A 201 10.02 -9.16 8.66
C ALA A 201 10.61 -10.35 9.46
N ALA A 202 10.08 -11.57 9.27
CA ALA A 202 10.58 -12.76 9.94
C ALA A 202 11.99 -13.19 9.48
N ARG A 203 12.39 -12.86 8.25
CA ARG A 203 13.76 -13.09 7.74
C ARG A 203 14.76 -12.10 8.34
N ASP A 204 14.36 -10.86 8.58
CA ASP A 204 15.22 -9.82 9.16
C ASP A 204 15.49 -10.04 10.66
N ASP A 205 14.50 -10.55 11.41
CA ASP A 205 14.66 -10.95 12.83
C ASP A 205 15.56 -12.20 13.01
N GLY A 206 15.72 -13.04 11.97
CA GLY A 206 16.54 -14.24 12.00
C GLY A 206 18.05 -14.01 11.86
N ASP A 207 18.46 -12.88 11.29
CA ASP A 207 19.88 -12.55 11.05
C ASP A 207 20.52 -11.82 12.26
N ALA A 208 19.72 -11.12 13.07
CA ALA A 208 20.19 -10.46 14.29
C ALA A 208 20.57 -11.43 15.43
N GLY A 209 20.22 -12.73 15.32
CA GLY A 209 20.47 -13.75 16.35
C GLY A 209 21.72 -14.61 16.17
N ALA A 210 22.42 -14.53 15.03
CA ALA A 210 23.51 -15.46 14.67
C ALA A 210 24.93 -14.87 14.75
N GLY A 211 25.12 -13.71 15.37
CA GLY A 211 26.39 -12.97 15.41
C GLY A 211 27.31 -13.19 16.62
N GLN A 212 27.06 -14.17 17.51
CA GLN A 212 27.82 -14.30 18.76
C GLN A 212 28.22 -15.73 19.14
N ALA A 213 28.79 -16.50 18.20
CA ALA A 213 29.60 -17.67 18.57
C ALA A 213 30.55 -18.08 17.44
N ARG A 214 31.79 -17.57 17.48
CA ARG A 214 33.05 -18.35 17.26
C ARG A 214 34.26 -17.42 17.07
N HIS A 215 34.91 -17.10 18.17
CA HIS A 215 36.36 -16.89 18.16
C HIS A 215 37.05 -18.25 18.20
N GLY A 216 37.62 -18.66 17.06
CA GLY A 216 38.48 -19.83 16.95
C GLY A 216 39.48 -19.60 15.83
N ARG A 217 40.74 -19.36 16.19
CA ARG A 217 41.89 -19.26 15.28
C ARG A 217 41.93 -20.45 14.30
N ARG A 218 42.15 -20.18 13.00
CA ARG A 218 43.32 -20.66 12.23
C ARG A 218 43.22 -20.34 10.73
N GLN A 219 44.34 -19.83 10.22
CA GLN A 219 44.98 -20.07 8.92
C GLN A 219 44.32 -19.57 7.63
N GLU A 220 44.96 -18.57 7.03
CA GLU A 220 44.98 -18.30 5.59
C GLU A 220 45.36 -19.57 4.79
N PRO A 221 44.92 -19.63 3.52
CA PRO A 221 45.90 -19.77 2.46
C PRO A 221 45.71 -18.76 1.31
N GLN A 222 46.88 -18.42 0.74
CA GLN A 222 47.15 -17.52 -0.37
C GLN A 222 46.84 -18.15 -1.77
N PRO A 223 47.00 -17.41 -2.89
CA PRO A 223 46.07 -17.37 -4.02
C PRO A 223 46.51 -18.21 -5.23
N HIS A 224 45.55 -18.65 -6.06
CA HIS A 224 45.78 -18.91 -7.49
C HIS A 224 44.53 -18.57 -8.32
N GLY A 225 44.75 -17.83 -9.42
CA GLY A 225 43.72 -17.21 -10.24
C GLY A 225 43.17 -18.05 -11.39
N GLY A 226 42.28 -17.41 -12.18
CA GLY A 226 41.88 -17.90 -13.50
C GLY A 226 40.43 -17.58 -13.91
N ILE A 227 40.24 -16.42 -14.54
CA ILE A 227 39.47 -16.17 -15.78
C ILE A 227 37.97 -16.61 -15.87
N GLY A 228 37.08 -15.62 -16.06
CA GLY A 228 36.06 -15.65 -17.14
C GLY A 228 34.58 -15.81 -16.76
N PRO A 229 33.61 -15.11 -17.42
CA PRO A 229 32.22 -14.99 -16.99
C PRO A 229 31.25 -15.88 -17.77
N GLU A 230 30.40 -16.66 -17.09
CA GLU A 230 29.20 -17.28 -17.68
C GLU A 230 28.11 -17.46 -16.62
N ALA A 231 27.04 -16.67 -16.69
CA ALA A 231 25.77 -16.98 -16.01
C ALA A 231 24.55 -16.29 -16.68
N ASP A 232 24.43 -16.40 -18.00
CA ASP A 232 23.20 -16.06 -18.74
C ASP A 232 22.73 -17.30 -19.53
N ALA A 233 22.10 -18.28 -18.86
CA ALA A 233 21.55 -19.46 -19.55
C ALA A 233 20.51 -20.27 -18.75
N VAL A 234 19.59 -19.66 -17.98
CA VAL A 234 18.62 -20.45 -17.18
C VAL A 234 17.12 -20.13 -17.40
N TYR A 235 16.72 -19.20 -18.27
CA TYR A 235 15.28 -18.87 -18.43
C TYR A 235 14.62 -19.19 -19.78
N GLN A 236 15.01 -20.28 -20.47
CA GLN A 236 14.33 -20.66 -21.73
C GLN A 236 14.08 -22.15 -21.94
N GLN A 237 13.75 -22.90 -20.88
CA GLN A 237 13.41 -24.33 -21.04
C GLN A 237 12.20 -24.77 -20.19
N ARG A 238 10.98 -24.30 -20.54
CA ARG A 238 9.75 -25.06 -20.30
C ARG A 238 8.59 -24.49 -21.12
N HIS A 239 8.34 -25.06 -22.28
CA HIS A 239 7.03 -25.56 -22.76
C HIS A 239 7.20 -25.96 -24.23
N GLY A 240 6.96 -27.24 -24.53
CA GLY A 240 7.20 -27.84 -25.83
C GLY A 240 5.95 -28.04 -26.70
N ALA A 241 6.19 -28.02 -28.02
CA ALA A 241 5.64 -28.87 -29.10
C ALA A 241 4.13 -28.82 -29.47
N PRO A 242 3.70 -29.31 -30.67
CA PRO A 242 4.39 -29.53 -31.96
C PRO A 242 3.58 -29.11 -33.23
N ALA A 243 4.26 -29.04 -34.38
CA ALA A 243 3.80 -29.25 -35.79
C ALA A 243 4.71 -28.40 -36.70
N GLY A 244 5.26 -28.82 -37.83
CA GLY A 244 4.89 -29.86 -38.78
C GLY A 244 5.07 -29.25 -40.18
N GLN A 245 6.02 -29.79 -40.95
CA GLN A 245 6.17 -29.70 -42.41
C GLN A 245 6.60 -28.40 -43.11
N GLU A 246 7.83 -28.45 -43.60
CA GLU A 246 8.26 -28.22 -44.99
C GLU A 246 7.32 -27.40 -45.91
N ARG A 247 7.84 -26.34 -46.54
CA ARG A 247 8.29 -26.39 -47.95
C ARG A 247 9.06 -25.12 -48.36
N ARG A 248 10.09 -25.38 -49.16
CA ARG A 248 10.90 -24.43 -49.93
C ARG A 248 10.07 -23.62 -50.92
N SER A 249 10.39 -22.33 -51.07
CA SER A 249 10.47 -21.59 -52.33
C SER A 249 11.29 -20.33 -52.01
N GLY A 250 12.34 -19.94 -52.73
CA GLY A 250 12.51 -19.91 -54.18
C GLY A 250 12.73 -18.44 -54.53
N ALA A 251 13.98 -18.00 -54.49
CA ALA A 251 14.40 -16.65 -54.82
C ALA A 251 14.54 -16.48 -56.33
N GLU A 252 13.70 -15.64 -56.93
CA GLU A 252 13.86 -14.99 -58.23
C GLU A 252 13.00 -13.71 -58.14
N GLY A 253 13.32 -12.54 -58.65
CA GLY A 253 14.28 -12.08 -59.62
C GLY A 253 13.77 -10.69 -60.04
N THR A 254 14.65 -9.71 -59.96
CA THR A 254 14.48 -8.31 -60.39
C THR A 254 13.78 -8.18 -61.75
N THR A 255 12.80 -7.26 -61.91
CA THR A 255 12.81 -6.15 -62.90
C THR A 255 11.44 -5.48 -63.11
N TYR A 256 11.51 -4.21 -63.53
CA TYR A 256 10.50 -3.33 -64.16
C TYR A 256 9.45 -2.67 -63.24
N ALA A 257 8.96 -1.44 -63.47
CA ALA A 257 9.45 -0.14 -63.96
C ALA A 257 8.24 0.81 -63.84
N ALA A 258 8.52 2.12 -63.80
CA ALA A 258 7.65 3.20 -64.29
C ALA A 258 6.32 3.50 -63.53
N TRP A 259 6.37 4.58 -62.74
CA TRP A 259 5.21 5.46 -62.49
C TRP A 259 5.32 6.68 -63.40
N PRO A 260 4.27 7.08 -64.14
CA PRO A 260 4.12 8.45 -64.57
C PRO A 260 3.20 9.23 -63.61
N GLN A 261 3.63 10.46 -63.35
CA GLN A 261 2.84 11.50 -62.69
C GLN A 261 1.75 12.00 -63.64
N HIS A 262 0.55 12.21 -63.11
CA HIS A 262 -0.30 13.38 -63.39
C HIS A 262 -1.34 13.54 -62.28
#